data_AF-A0A3N5TJZ0-F1
#
_entry.id   AF-A0A3N5TJZ0-F1
#
_cell.length_a   1.000
_cell.length_b   1.000
_cell.length_c   1.000
_cell.angle_alpha   90.00
_cell.angle_beta   90.00
_cell.angle_gamma   90.00
#
_symmetry.space_group_name_H-M   'P 1'
#
loop_
_entity.id
_entity.type
_entity.pdbx_description
1 polymer ?
#
loop_
_entity_poly.entity_id
_entity_poly.type
_entity_poly.pdbx_seq_one_letter_code
_entity_poly.pdbx_strand_id
1 'polypeptide(L)'
;MNMRTRSANYIAIVNQDIWPRKKKRSQCKVWLQQKNNPLKADNKIIREHKGPSANPARLVILILFMGTGMFVAGGMFFASNAVPEQNPFAALPREERLALYSDLKYAFLFNRTSMVQKYRDAGTAAEKNRILDSAGTYLLSSMTGKLIPHWYGTSWDFNGTSEIPGSGQIACGYFVTTVLRDAGFSLERIRLSQEPSETIIRELVGSAYVKRYSNMDARTFFMRMRQEGPGLYVVGLDNHIGFLLVEDKKMYFIHSSYFQRRGVVKEEAESSYALVKSGYRVVGNLLGDPGVIKKWLQNEKMGK
;
A
#
# COMPACT_ATOMS: atom_id res chain seq x y z
N MET A 1 -37.52 -50.88 -12.22
CA MET A 1 -36.69 -50.19 -11.21
C MET A 1 -35.25 -50.65 -11.40
N ASN A 2 -34.35 -49.68 -11.63
CA ASN A 2 -32.89 -49.75 -11.80
C ASN A 2 -32.29 -50.49 -13.01
N MET A 3 -32.11 -49.70 -14.07
CA MET A 3 -31.09 -49.84 -15.09
C MET A 3 -29.70 -49.45 -14.56
N ARG A 4 -28.69 -50.27 -14.92
CA ARG A 4 -27.40 -49.91 -15.55
C ARG A 4 -26.46 -48.95 -14.81
N THR A 5 -25.13 -49.07 -14.84
CA THR A 5 -24.07 -50.05 -15.15
C THR A 5 -22.80 -49.20 -15.16
N ARG A 6 -21.67 -49.76 -14.70
CA ARG A 6 -20.30 -49.58 -15.27
C ARG A 6 -19.70 -48.16 -15.29
N SER A 7 -18.40 -47.91 -15.21
CA SER A 7 -17.17 -48.59 -14.78
C SER A 7 -16.04 -47.63 -15.20
N ALA A 8 -14.89 -47.78 -14.55
CA ALA A 8 -13.54 -47.53 -15.08
C ALA A 8 -12.90 -46.14 -14.88
N ASN A 9 -11.80 -46.23 -14.13
CA ASN A 9 -10.58 -45.43 -14.13
C ASN A 9 -10.16 -44.88 -15.50
N TYR A 10 -9.38 -43.79 -15.50
CA TYR A 10 -8.12 -43.70 -16.28
C TYR A 10 -7.28 -42.46 -15.88
N ILE A 11 -6.03 -42.74 -15.49
CA ILE A 11 -4.76 -42.05 -15.79
C ILE A 11 -4.37 -40.72 -15.10
N ALA A 12 -3.26 -40.85 -14.34
CA ALA A 12 -2.31 -39.81 -14.00
C ALA A 12 -1.37 -39.49 -15.18
N ILE A 13 -1.03 -38.21 -15.40
CA ILE A 13 0.23 -37.83 -16.06
C ILE A 13 0.86 -36.65 -15.30
N VAL A 14 1.99 -36.99 -14.66
CA VAL A 14 3.04 -36.10 -14.19
C VAL A 14 3.69 -35.42 -15.41
N ASN A 15 3.92 -34.12 -15.36
CA ASN A 15 4.99 -33.51 -16.17
C ASN A 15 5.80 -32.55 -15.30
N GLN A 16 6.99 -33.03 -14.95
CA GLN A 16 8.13 -32.25 -14.48
C GLN A 16 8.86 -31.64 -15.70
N ASP A 17 9.56 -30.54 -15.42
CA ASP A 17 10.73 -30.02 -16.14
C ASP A 17 10.61 -29.50 -17.59
N ILE A 18 10.54 -28.17 -17.73
CA ILE A 18 11.42 -27.43 -18.68
C ILE A 18 11.83 -26.09 -18.05
N TRP A 19 13.07 -26.01 -17.56
CA TRP A 19 13.78 -24.79 -17.14
C TRP A 19 14.85 -24.45 -18.20
N PRO A 20 14.96 -23.18 -18.65
CA PRO A 20 16.23 -22.68 -19.17
C PRO A 20 16.94 -21.83 -18.12
N ARG A 21 18.07 -22.33 -17.61
CA ARG A 21 19.11 -21.49 -16.99
C ARG A 21 19.81 -20.68 -18.08
N LYS A 22 19.84 -19.35 -17.98
CA LYS A 22 21.07 -18.51 -17.99
C LYS A 22 20.79 -16.99 -17.95
N LYS A 23 21.40 -16.36 -16.94
CA LYS A 23 22.06 -15.05 -16.86
C LYS A 23 21.42 -13.82 -17.54
N LYS A 24 21.11 -12.80 -16.72
CA LYS A 24 21.69 -11.44 -16.85
C LYS A 24 21.73 -10.72 -15.49
N ARG A 25 22.93 -10.67 -14.90
CA ARG A 25 23.33 -9.70 -13.87
C ARG A 25 23.59 -8.37 -14.58
N SER A 26 22.77 -7.33 -14.40
CA SER A 26 23.19 -5.95 -14.71
C SER A 26 22.23 -4.82 -14.28
N GLN A 27 21.53 -4.88 -13.15
CA GLN A 27 20.79 -3.69 -12.65
C GLN A 27 20.89 -3.43 -11.13
N CYS A 28 21.74 -4.16 -10.40
CA CYS A 28 21.93 -3.96 -8.96
C CYS A 28 23.00 -2.91 -8.57
N LYS A 29 23.59 -2.18 -9.53
CA LYS A 29 24.74 -1.29 -9.24
C LYS A 29 24.36 0.14 -8.80
N VAL A 30 23.15 0.62 -9.08
CA VAL A 30 22.77 2.01 -8.74
C VAL A 30 22.36 2.15 -7.27
N TRP A 31 21.78 1.12 -6.66
CA TRP A 31 21.28 1.18 -5.28
C TRP A 31 22.33 0.85 -4.20
N LEU A 32 23.41 0.15 -4.54
CA LEU A 32 24.51 -0.15 -3.62
C LEU A 32 25.44 1.05 -3.36
N GLN A 33 25.37 2.11 -4.18
CA GLN A 33 26.21 3.30 -4.03
C GLN A 33 25.77 4.26 -2.92
N GLN A 34 24.51 4.17 -2.46
CA GLN A 34 23.99 5.03 -1.38
C GLN A 34 24.29 4.49 0.03
N LYS A 35 24.87 3.28 0.17
CA LYS A 35 25.22 2.70 1.48
C LYS A 35 26.55 3.17 2.08
N ASN A 36 27.38 3.94 1.35
CA ASN A 36 28.76 4.23 1.75
C ASN A 36 29.09 5.72 1.95
N ASN A 37 28.17 6.59 2.40
CA ASN A 37 28.55 7.96 2.73
C ASN A 37 27.87 8.52 3.98
N PRO A 38 28.47 8.36 5.18
CA PRO A 38 28.07 9.10 6.36
C PRO A 38 28.76 10.48 6.39
N LEU A 39 27.96 11.52 6.60
CA LEU A 39 28.30 12.80 7.24
C LEU A 39 29.65 13.46 6.87
N LYS A 40 29.59 14.49 6.03
CA LYS A 40 30.57 15.59 6.11
C LYS A 40 29.88 16.84 6.64
N ALA A 41 30.21 17.17 7.88
CA ALA A 41 29.99 18.46 8.49
C ALA A 41 31.00 19.46 7.91
N ASP A 42 30.52 20.57 7.37
CA ASP A 42 31.36 21.67 6.91
C ASP A 42 31.76 22.55 8.10
N ASN A 43 32.97 22.32 8.62
CA ASN A 43 33.72 23.31 9.37
C ASN A 43 34.60 24.08 8.40
N LYS A 44 34.32 25.37 8.18
CA LYS A 44 35.34 26.27 7.61
C LYS A 44 35.52 27.51 8.48
N ILE A 45 36.79 27.66 8.84
CA ILE A 45 37.41 28.53 9.81
C ILE A 45 37.50 29.97 9.30
N ILE A 46 37.38 30.86 10.29
CA ILE A 46 37.66 32.28 10.39
C ILE A 46 38.95 32.70 9.64
N ARG A 47 38.90 33.83 8.92
CA ARG A 47 40.07 34.68 8.66
C ARG A 47 39.73 36.15 8.91
N GLU A 48 40.52 36.75 9.78
CA GLU A 48 40.55 38.16 10.15
C GLU A 48 41.10 39.04 9.02
N HIS A 49 40.63 40.28 8.93
CA HIS A 49 41.43 41.43 8.47
C HIS A 49 41.07 42.66 9.33
N LYS A 50 42.12 43.33 9.84
CA LYS A 50 42.08 44.50 10.74
C LYS A 50 42.13 45.83 9.97
N GLY A 51 41.17 46.72 10.27
CA GLY A 51 41.26 48.19 10.49
C GLY A 51 41.68 49.16 9.36
N PRO A 52 41.63 50.51 9.56
CA PRO A 52 41.19 51.25 10.77
C PRO A 52 40.33 52.55 10.56
N SER A 53 39.80 53.06 11.69
CA SER A 53 39.76 54.49 12.14
C SER A 53 38.39 55.19 12.42
N ALA A 54 38.25 55.61 13.70
CA ALA A 54 37.75 56.89 14.29
C ALA A 54 36.36 57.46 13.92
N ASN A 55 35.52 58.09 14.76
CA ASN A 55 35.35 58.39 16.21
C ASN A 55 33.88 58.94 16.38
N PRO A 56 33.35 59.39 17.55
CA PRO A 56 31.96 59.10 17.95
C PRO A 56 31.04 60.34 18.05
N ALA A 57 29.72 60.15 18.07
CA ALA A 57 28.81 61.17 18.60
C ALA A 57 27.51 60.54 19.14
N ARG A 58 27.13 61.03 20.31
CA ARG A 58 25.97 60.68 21.14
C ARG A 58 24.64 60.86 20.42
N LEU A 59 23.68 59.97 20.65
CA LEU A 59 22.29 60.39 20.86
C LEU A 59 21.52 59.38 21.72
N VAL A 60 21.14 59.84 22.91
CA VAL A 60 20.15 59.22 23.78
C VAL A 60 18.79 59.52 23.20
N ILE A 61 18.04 58.49 22.77
CA ILE A 61 16.58 58.59 22.62
C ILE A 61 15.93 57.35 23.21
N LEU A 62 15.23 57.61 24.31
CA LEU A 62 14.34 56.74 25.05
C LEU A 62 13.02 56.63 24.25
N ILE A 63 12.68 55.46 23.71
CA ILE A 63 11.32 55.19 23.20
C ILE A 63 10.78 53.88 23.80
N LEU A 64 9.90 54.12 24.77
CA LEU A 64 8.73 53.37 25.23
C LEU A 64 8.48 51.97 24.66
N PHE A 65 8.42 51.02 25.60
CA PHE A 65 7.73 49.75 25.52
C PHE A 65 6.28 49.90 25.07
N MET A 66 5.90 49.31 23.92
CA MET A 66 4.58 48.73 23.70
C MET A 66 4.67 47.64 22.61
N GLY A 67 4.13 46.46 22.90
CA GLY A 67 3.53 45.62 21.86
C GLY A 67 4.20 44.28 21.57
N THR A 68 3.47 43.22 21.95
CA THR A 68 3.44 41.88 21.36
C THR A 68 4.58 40.92 21.71
N GLY A 69 4.32 40.13 22.75
CA GLY A 69 5.06 38.90 23.03
C GLY A 69 4.92 37.91 21.87
N MET A 70 6.05 37.58 21.26
CA MET A 70 6.20 36.40 20.42
C MET A 70 6.16 35.16 21.33
N PHE A 71 4.97 34.59 21.51
CA PHE A 71 4.85 33.20 21.93
C PHE A 71 5.35 32.33 20.77
N VAL A 72 6.61 31.91 20.84
CA VAL A 72 7.08 30.75 20.08
C VAL A 72 6.45 29.52 20.75
N ALA A 73 5.23 29.20 20.35
CA ALA A 73 4.62 27.91 20.64
C ALA A 73 5.43 26.85 19.88
N GLY A 74 6.45 26.31 20.54
CA GLY A 74 7.12 25.09 20.11
C GLY A 74 6.05 24.02 19.95
N GLY A 75 5.76 23.65 18.70
CA GLY A 75 4.87 22.55 18.39
C GLY A 75 5.45 21.26 18.96
N MET A 76 5.00 20.89 20.15
CA MET A 76 5.09 19.51 20.62
C MET A 76 4.32 18.64 19.63
N PHE A 77 5.05 17.99 18.74
CA PHE A 77 4.55 16.80 18.06
C PHE A 77 4.32 15.74 19.14
N PHE A 78 3.09 15.64 19.63
CA PHE A 78 2.64 14.42 20.29
C PHE A 78 2.67 13.33 19.21
N ALA A 79 3.73 12.52 19.21
CA ALA A 79 3.69 11.24 18.53
C ALA A 79 2.52 10.46 19.15
N SER A 80 1.44 10.27 18.39
CA SER A 80 0.37 9.40 18.86
C SER A 80 1.01 8.01 19.01
N ASN A 81 0.91 7.45 20.22
CA ASN A 81 1.20 6.04 20.45
C ASN A 81 0.02 5.20 19.92
N ALA A 82 -0.47 5.51 18.71
CA ALA A 82 -1.49 4.70 18.07
C ALA A 82 -0.90 3.31 17.85
N VAL A 83 -1.31 2.37 18.70
CA VAL A 83 -0.91 0.98 18.61
C VAL A 83 -1.49 0.45 17.30
N PRO A 84 -0.68 -0.13 16.40
CA PRO A 84 -1.19 -0.74 15.20
C PRO A 84 -2.30 -1.74 15.52
N GLU A 85 -3.32 -1.80 14.66
CA GLU A 85 -4.43 -2.73 14.88
C GLU A 85 -3.90 -4.16 14.97
N GLN A 86 -4.26 -4.85 16.04
CA GLN A 86 -3.83 -6.24 16.26
C GLN A 86 -4.61 -7.17 15.33
N ASN A 87 -4.00 -8.29 14.96
CA ASN A 87 -4.66 -9.32 14.15
C ASN A 87 -5.89 -9.83 14.91
N PRO A 88 -7.13 -9.62 14.40
CA PRO A 88 -8.35 -10.00 15.11
C PRO A 88 -8.48 -11.53 15.27
N PHE A 89 -7.71 -12.29 14.50
CA PHE A 89 -7.65 -13.74 14.55
C PHE A 89 -6.51 -14.24 15.45
N ALA A 90 -5.74 -13.38 16.12
CA ALA A 90 -4.54 -13.77 16.87
C ALA A 90 -4.80 -14.82 17.97
N ALA A 91 -6.02 -14.85 18.52
CA ALA A 91 -6.43 -15.82 19.53
C ALA A 91 -6.67 -17.23 18.98
N LEU A 92 -6.91 -17.38 17.66
CA LEU A 92 -7.19 -18.67 17.04
C LEU A 92 -5.90 -19.47 16.81
N PRO A 93 -5.94 -20.80 16.94
CA PRO A 93 -4.85 -21.68 16.54
C PRO A 93 -4.41 -21.43 15.10
N ARG A 94 -3.12 -21.61 14.83
CA ARG A 94 -2.55 -21.36 13.49
C ARG A 94 -3.30 -22.08 12.37
N GLU A 95 -3.60 -23.35 12.55
CA GLU A 95 -4.27 -24.16 11.52
C GLU A 95 -5.68 -23.66 11.22
N GLU A 96 -6.43 -23.22 12.25
CA GLU A 96 -7.75 -22.63 12.07
C GLU A 96 -7.68 -21.30 11.31
N ARG A 97 -6.69 -20.45 11.60
CA ARG A 97 -6.48 -19.20 10.84
C ARG A 97 -6.18 -19.47 9.37
N LEU A 98 -5.41 -20.51 9.08
CA LEU A 98 -5.08 -20.88 7.71
C LEU A 98 -6.27 -21.50 6.97
N ALA A 99 -7.09 -22.29 7.66
CA ALA A 99 -8.35 -22.80 7.11
C ALA A 99 -9.29 -21.64 6.75
N LEU A 100 -9.50 -20.70 7.67
CA LEU A 100 -10.31 -19.49 7.43
C LEU A 100 -9.79 -18.66 6.25
N TYR A 101 -8.46 -18.48 6.16
CA TYR A 101 -7.84 -17.78 5.04
C TYR A 101 -8.07 -18.49 3.69
N SER A 102 -7.97 -19.83 3.69
CA SER A 102 -8.25 -20.65 2.51
C SER A 102 -9.71 -20.55 2.08
N ASP A 103 -10.64 -20.69 3.02
CA ASP A 103 -12.08 -20.59 2.76
C ASP A 103 -12.47 -19.21 2.22
N LEU A 104 -11.82 -18.15 2.71
CA LEU A 104 -12.03 -16.80 2.22
C LEU A 104 -11.61 -16.65 0.76
N LYS A 105 -10.51 -17.27 0.33
CA LYS A 105 -10.09 -17.30 -1.09
C LYS A 105 -11.14 -17.98 -1.96
N TYR A 106 -11.73 -19.09 -1.49
CA TYR A 106 -12.85 -19.73 -2.18
C TYR A 106 -14.10 -18.84 -2.22
N ALA A 107 -14.40 -18.13 -1.14
CA ALA A 107 -15.53 -17.20 -1.08
C ALA A 107 -15.42 -16.07 -2.12
N PHE A 108 -14.23 -15.53 -2.38
CA PHE A 108 -14.03 -14.56 -3.46
C PHE A 108 -14.38 -15.16 -4.83
N LEU A 109 -13.94 -16.38 -5.12
CA LEU A 109 -14.23 -17.05 -6.40
C LEU A 109 -15.72 -17.37 -6.57
N PHE A 110 -16.36 -17.86 -5.51
CA PHE A 110 -17.79 -18.16 -5.51
C PHE A 110 -18.63 -16.91 -5.73
N ASN A 111 -18.39 -15.83 -4.97
CA ASN A 111 -19.12 -14.58 -5.11
C ASN A 111 -18.88 -13.94 -6.49
N ARG A 112 -17.65 -13.97 -7.00
CA ARG A 112 -17.35 -13.51 -8.36
C ARG A 112 -18.21 -14.24 -9.39
N THR A 113 -18.30 -15.57 -9.31
CA THR A 113 -19.06 -16.39 -10.26
C THR A 113 -20.54 -16.00 -10.26
N SER A 114 -21.14 -15.84 -9.07
CA SER A 114 -22.52 -15.34 -8.94
C SER A 114 -22.70 -13.95 -9.53
N MET A 115 -21.75 -13.03 -9.32
CA MET A 115 -21.84 -11.65 -9.84
C MET A 115 -21.64 -11.59 -11.36
N VAL A 116 -20.78 -12.44 -11.92
CA VAL A 116 -20.60 -12.56 -13.38
C VAL A 116 -21.88 -12.98 -14.06
N GLN A 117 -22.61 -13.95 -13.50
CA GLN A 117 -23.88 -14.39 -14.08
C GLN A 117 -24.88 -13.23 -14.11
N LYS A 118 -25.07 -12.54 -12.98
CA LYS A 118 -25.90 -11.34 -12.91
C LYS A 118 -25.47 -10.27 -13.91
N TYR A 119 -24.16 -10.04 -14.07
CA TYR A 119 -23.62 -9.04 -14.99
C TYR A 119 -23.90 -9.37 -16.46
N ARG A 120 -23.90 -10.67 -16.81
CA ARG A 120 -24.23 -11.16 -18.16
C ARG A 120 -25.72 -11.05 -18.45
N ASP A 121 -26.56 -11.36 -17.46
CA ASP A 121 -28.02 -11.34 -17.59
C ASP A 121 -28.60 -9.91 -17.56
N ALA A 122 -27.83 -8.93 -17.08
CA ALA A 122 -28.22 -7.53 -17.06
C ALA A 122 -28.41 -6.96 -18.48
N GLY A 123 -29.63 -6.49 -18.76
CA GLY A 123 -30.03 -5.98 -20.08
C GLY A 123 -29.65 -4.53 -20.33
N THR A 124 -29.36 -3.75 -19.28
CA THR A 124 -29.09 -2.31 -19.37
C THR A 124 -27.74 -1.91 -18.78
N ALA A 125 -27.22 -0.76 -19.19
CA ALA A 125 -26.00 -0.18 -18.61
C ALA A 125 -26.17 0.16 -17.12
N ALA A 126 -27.36 0.63 -16.72
CA ALA A 126 -27.65 0.95 -15.32
C ALA A 126 -27.62 -0.29 -14.41
N GLU A 127 -28.15 -1.42 -14.86
CA GLU A 127 -28.09 -2.70 -14.12
C GLU A 127 -26.65 -3.20 -14.02
N LYS A 128 -25.89 -3.15 -15.12
CA LYS A 128 -24.46 -3.50 -15.11
C LYS A 128 -23.67 -2.65 -14.12
N ASN A 129 -23.93 -1.35 -14.07
CA ASN A 129 -23.27 -0.45 -13.11
C ASN A 129 -23.61 -0.81 -11.66
N ARG A 130 -24.89 -1.08 -11.33
CA ARG A 130 -25.27 -1.53 -9.97
C ARG A 130 -24.57 -2.81 -9.55
N ILE A 131 -24.30 -3.72 -10.48
CA ILE A 131 -23.57 -4.97 -10.21
C ILE A 131 -22.09 -4.68 -9.99
N LEU A 132 -21.49 -3.77 -10.76
CA LEU A 132 -20.13 -3.30 -10.51
C LEU A 132 -20.02 -2.63 -9.13
N ASP A 133 -20.97 -1.78 -8.75
CA ASP A 133 -21.00 -1.13 -7.44
C ASP A 133 -21.08 -2.18 -6.32
N SER A 134 -21.98 -3.17 -6.46
CA SER A 134 -22.14 -4.26 -5.51
C SER A 134 -20.87 -5.11 -5.38
N ALA A 135 -20.18 -5.38 -6.49
CA ALA A 135 -18.91 -6.09 -6.50
C ALA A 135 -17.80 -5.28 -5.83
N GLY A 136 -17.73 -3.96 -6.08
CA GLY A 136 -16.82 -3.04 -5.40
C GLY A 136 -17.04 -3.00 -3.89
N THR A 137 -18.29 -2.92 -3.43
CA THR A 137 -18.65 -2.97 -2.00
C THR A 137 -18.26 -4.31 -1.36
N TYR A 138 -18.52 -5.43 -2.04
CA TYR A 138 -18.13 -6.76 -1.58
C TYR A 138 -16.61 -6.89 -1.44
N LEU A 139 -15.86 -6.44 -2.46
CA LEU A 139 -14.40 -6.45 -2.46
C LEU A 139 -13.86 -5.59 -1.32
N LEU A 140 -14.36 -4.37 -1.17
CA LEU A 140 -13.92 -3.45 -0.11
C LEU A 140 -14.10 -4.09 1.26
N SER A 141 -15.31 -4.50 1.59
CA SER A 141 -15.64 -5.08 2.90
C SER A 141 -14.89 -6.39 3.18
N SER A 142 -14.79 -7.29 2.19
CA SER A 142 -14.13 -8.59 2.37
C SER A 142 -12.61 -8.47 2.42
N MET A 143 -12.02 -7.58 1.62
CA MET A 143 -10.58 -7.36 1.64
C MET A 143 -10.14 -6.71 2.95
N THR A 144 -10.78 -5.61 3.37
CA THR A 144 -10.33 -4.84 4.54
C THR A 144 -10.77 -5.47 5.86
N GLY A 145 -11.94 -6.10 5.91
CA GLY A 145 -12.49 -6.70 7.13
C GLY A 145 -12.08 -8.15 7.38
N LYS A 146 -11.60 -8.88 6.35
CA LYS A 146 -11.33 -10.32 6.46
C LYS A 146 -9.96 -10.72 5.90
N LEU A 147 -9.68 -10.40 4.63
CA LEU A 147 -8.49 -10.92 3.94
C LEU A 147 -7.18 -10.31 4.44
N ILE A 148 -7.11 -8.98 4.45
CA ILE A 148 -5.94 -8.22 4.87
C ILE A 148 -5.61 -8.49 6.35
N PRO A 149 -6.57 -8.51 7.30
CA PRO A 149 -6.27 -8.73 8.71
C PRO A 149 -5.55 -10.05 9.02
N HIS A 150 -5.72 -11.10 8.21
CA HIS A 150 -4.95 -12.34 8.36
C HIS A 150 -3.44 -12.11 8.22
N TRP A 151 -3.02 -11.12 7.43
CA TRP A 151 -1.62 -10.78 7.23
C TRP A 151 -1.00 -10.01 8.38
N TYR A 152 -1.80 -9.37 9.26
CA TYR A 152 -1.28 -8.54 10.34
C TYR A 152 -0.29 -9.33 11.23
N GLY A 153 0.88 -8.74 11.44
CA GLY A 153 2.01 -9.35 12.16
C GLY A 153 2.94 -10.23 11.31
N THR A 154 2.63 -10.48 10.03
CA THR A 154 3.57 -11.21 9.16
C THR A 154 4.85 -10.39 9.00
N SER A 155 5.99 -10.96 9.37
CA SER A 155 7.28 -10.26 9.42
C SER A 155 7.67 -9.68 8.06
N TRP A 156 8.38 -8.55 8.10
CA TRP A 156 8.88 -7.89 6.90
C TRP A 156 10.33 -8.34 6.59
N ASP A 157 10.62 -8.56 5.31
CA ASP A 157 11.96 -8.59 4.76
C ASP A 157 11.95 -7.99 3.35
N PHE A 158 13.05 -7.34 2.94
CA PHE A 158 13.17 -6.74 1.62
C PHE A 158 13.02 -7.76 0.48
N ASN A 159 13.48 -8.99 0.69
CA ASN A 159 13.34 -10.11 -0.24
C ASN A 159 12.21 -11.07 0.18
N GLY A 160 11.37 -10.66 1.12
CA GLY A 160 10.28 -11.47 1.63
C GLY A 160 9.25 -11.75 0.54
N THR A 161 9.00 -13.02 0.25
CA THR A 161 8.08 -13.46 -0.81
C THR A 161 6.98 -14.38 -0.29
N SER A 162 6.67 -14.35 1.01
CA SER A 162 5.67 -15.24 1.61
C SER A 162 4.32 -15.16 0.89
N GLU A 163 3.67 -16.33 0.83
CA GLU A 163 2.32 -16.51 0.29
C GLU A 163 1.33 -16.96 1.37
N ILE A 164 1.80 -17.06 2.61
CA ILE A 164 1.04 -17.59 3.74
C ILE A 164 1.05 -16.54 4.86
N PRO A 165 -0.11 -16.00 5.26
CA PRO A 165 -0.19 -15.06 6.36
C PRO A 165 0.40 -15.64 7.65
N GLY A 166 1.15 -14.83 8.39
CA GLY A 166 1.79 -15.23 9.65
C GLY A 166 2.94 -16.22 9.51
N SER A 167 3.40 -16.51 8.29
CA SER A 167 4.51 -17.43 8.03
C SER A 167 5.55 -16.78 7.12
N GLY A 168 6.83 -17.03 7.38
CA GLY A 168 7.93 -16.43 6.62
C GLY A 168 7.95 -14.91 6.70
N GLN A 169 8.42 -14.27 5.63
CA GLN A 169 8.56 -12.82 5.55
C GLN A 169 8.00 -12.29 4.23
N ILE A 170 7.46 -11.07 4.22
CA ILE A 170 6.84 -10.48 3.02
C ILE A 170 7.25 -9.02 2.82
N ALA A 171 7.74 -8.68 1.62
CA ALA A 171 8.07 -7.31 1.24
C ALA A 171 6.79 -6.53 0.86
N CYS A 172 6.89 -5.21 0.73
CA CYS A 172 5.74 -4.34 0.50
C CYS A 172 5.03 -4.57 -0.85
N GLY A 173 5.78 -4.66 -1.95
CA GLY A 173 5.21 -5.00 -3.26
C GLY A 173 4.60 -6.40 -3.30
N TYR A 174 5.27 -7.37 -2.65
CA TYR A 174 4.74 -8.72 -2.51
C TYR A 174 3.47 -8.76 -1.67
N PHE A 175 3.37 -7.98 -0.60
CA PHE A 175 2.16 -7.89 0.21
C PHE A 175 0.96 -7.40 -0.62
N VAL A 176 1.11 -6.26 -1.32
CA VAL A 176 0.03 -5.70 -2.14
C VAL A 176 -0.41 -6.70 -3.21
N THR A 177 0.52 -7.24 -3.98
CA THR A 177 0.21 -8.17 -5.09
C THR A 177 -0.34 -9.52 -4.61
N THR A 178 0.11 -10.02 -3.46
CA THR A 178 -0.40 -11.27 -2.86
C THR A 178 -1.84 -11.08 -2.39
N VAL A 179 -2.14 -10.00 -1.67
CA VAL A 179 -3.50 -9.67 -1.23
C VAL A 179 -4.44 -9.54 -2.42
N LEU A 180 -4.03 -8.85 -3.49
CA LEU A 180 -4.86 -8.71 -4.69
C LEU A 180 -5.08 -10.06 -5.39
N ARG A 181 -4.02 -10.84 -5.60
CA ARG A 181 -4.17 -12.18 -6.17
C ARG A 181 -5.13 -13.04 -5.34
N ASP A 182 -4.98 -13.03 -4.02
CA ASP A 182 -5.79 -13.87 -3.12
C ASP A 182 -7.23 -13.33 -2.95
N ALA A 183 -7.50 -12.06 -3.29
CA ALA A 183 -8.84 -11.52 -3.50
C ALA A 183 -9.45 -11.90 -4.87
N GLY A 184 -8.74 -12.66 -5.69
CA GLY A 184 -9.21 -13.16 -6.99
C GLY A 184 -8.88 -12.25 -8.19
N PHE A 185 -8.02 -11.26 -8.04
CA PHE A 185 -7.52 -10.47 -9.17
C PHE A 185 -6.51 -11.29 -9.99
N SER A 186 -6.65 -11.30 -11.31
CA SER A 186 -5.70 -11.93 -12.21
C SER A 186 -4.52 -10.99 -12.46
N LEU A 187 -3.33 -11.31 -11.94
CA LEU A 187 -2.12 -10.50 -12.08
C LEU A 187 -0.84 -11.34 -11.98
N GLU A 188 0.27 -10.83 -12.54
CA GLU A 188 1.58 -11.46 -12.40
C GLU A 188 2.25 -11.03 -11.10
N ARG A 189 1.96 -11.75 -10.01
CA ARG A 189 2.40 -11.42 -8.65
C ARG A 189 3.89 -11.07 -8.58
N ILE A 190 4.76 -11.95 -9.07
CA ILE A 190 6.21 -11.80 -8.95
C ILE A 190 6.70 -10.59 -9.76
N ARG A 191 6.35 -10.50 -11.05
CA ARG A 191 6.75 -9.39 -11.91
C ARG A 191 6.30 -8.06 -11.31
N LEU A 192 5.01 -7.95 -11.03
CA LEU A 192 4.41 -6.71 -10.55
C LEU A 192 4.97 -6.30 -9.18
N SER A 193 5.23 -7.25 -8.28
CA SER A 193 5.78 -6.94 -6.95
C SER A 193 7.18 -6.31 -6.95
N GLN A 194 7.91 -6.45 -8.07
CA GLN A 194 9.29 -5.97 -8.24
C GLN A 194 9.36 -4.64 -9.01
N GLU A 195 8.22 -4.14 -9.50
CA GLU A 195 8.15 -2.87 -10.21
C GLU A 195 8.16 -1.67 -9.25
N PRO A 196 8.55 -0.46 -9.72
CA PRO A 196 8.37 0.77 -8.97
C PRO A 196 6.91 0.98 -8.54
N SER A 197 6.70 1.59 -7.38
CA SER A 197 5.37 1.73 -6.77
C SER A 197 4.34 2.40 -7.71
N GLU A 198 4.74 3.44 -8.43
CA GLU A 198 3.89 4.09 -9.44
C GLU A 198 3.59 3.17 -10.64
N THR A 199 4.56 2.38 -11.11
CA THR A 199 4.35 1.41 -12.20
C THR A 199 3.29 0.40 -11.80
N ILE A 200 3.38 -0.14 -10.57
CA ILE A 200 2.36 -1.04 -10.01
C ILE A 200 0.99 -0.39 -10.08
N ILE A 201 0.86 0.84 -9.57
CA ILE A 201 -0.42 1.57 -9.53
C ILE A 201 -0.98 1.77 -10.93
N ARG A 202 -0.17 2.22 -11.88
CA ARG A 202 -0.60 2.46 -13.27
C ARG A 202 -1.00 1.20 -14.02
N GLU A 203 -0.51 0.04 -13.60
CA GLU A 203 -0.89 -1.25 -14.16
C GLU A 203 -2.16 -1.82 -13.52
N LEU A 204 -2.43 -1.46 -12.26
CA LEU A 204 -3.62 -1.89 -11.53
C LEU A 204 -4.84 -1.03 -11.88
N VAL A 205 -4.72 0.29 -11.93
CA VAL A 205 -5.84 1.23 -12.13
C VAL A 205 -5.72 2.02 -13.43
N GLY A 206 -6.86 2.45 -13.98
CA GLY A 206 -6.92 3.36 -15.11
C GLY A 206 -6.32 4.74 -14.80
N SER A 207 -5.74 5.39 -15.79
CA SER A 207 -5.02 6.67 -15.62
C SER A 207 -5.87 7.79 -15.01
N ALA A 208 -7.18 7.81 -15.27
CA ALA A 208 -8.12 8.76 -14.69
C ALA A 208 -8.27 8.62 -13.16
N TYR A 209 -7.92 7.44 -12.62
CA TYR A 209 -7.97 7.12 -11.19
C TYR A 209 -6.60 7.21 -10.51
N VAL A 210 -5.56 7.68 -11.22
CA VAL A 210 -4.21 7.90 -10.68
C VAL A 210 -3.99 9.37 -10.37
N LYS A 211 -3.64 9.68 -9.13
CA LYS A 211 -3.26 11.03 -8.69
C LYS A 211 -1.82 11.03 -8.15
N ARG A 212 -1.07 12.09 -8.48
CA ARG A 212 0.33 12.27 -8.11
C ARG A 212 0.49 13.53 -7.28
N TYR A 213 1.21 13.42 -6.19
CA TYR A 213 1.50 14.52 -5.27
C TYR A 213 3.02 14.54 -5.05
N SER A 214 3.67 15.60 -5.51
CA SER A 214 5.12 15.79 -5.40
C SER A 214 5.42 16.97 -4.48
N ASN A 215 6.31 16.75 -3.51
CA ASN A 215 6.71 17.72 -2.48
C ASN A 215 5.51 18.35 -1.73
N MET A 216 4.38 17.65 -1.71
CA MET A 216 3.18 18.06 -0.98
C MET A 216 3.33 17.68 0.49
N ASP A 217 3.07 18.64 1.37
CA ASP A 217 3.04 18.38 2.81
C ASP A 217 1.95 17.36 3.16
N ALA A 218 2.20 16.58 4.21
CA ALA A 218 1.33 15.46 4.57
C ALA A 218 -0.10 15.91 4.92
N ARG A 219 -0.26 17.06 5.58
CA ARG A 219 -1.59 17.58 5.96
C ARG A 219 -2.43 17.88 4.73
N THR A 220 -1.87 18.58 3.75
CA THR A 220 -2.55 18.86 2.47
C THR A 220 -2.87 17.56 1.74
N PHE A 221 -1.95 16.59 1.71
CA PHE A 221 -2.21 15.28 1.12
C PHE A 221 -3.42 14.58 1.78
N PHE A 222 -3.49 14.53 3.11
CA PHE A 222 -4.64 13.91 3.79
C PHE A 222 -5.95 14.67 3.58
N MET A 223 -5.91 16.00 3.46
CA MET A 223 -7.10 16.77 3.06
C MET A 223 -7.57 16.40 1.65
N ARG A 224 -6.65 16.25 0.69
CA ARG A 224 -7.01 15.78 -0.66
C ARG A 224 -7.63 14.39 -0.61
N MET A 225 -7.04 13.46 0.13
CA MET A 225 -7.58 12.10 0.24
C MET A 225 -8.96 12.04 0.91
N ARG A 226 -9.26 12.94 1.87
CA ARG A 226 -10.62 13.09 2.41
C ARG A 226 -11.61 13.60 1.35
N GLN A 227 -11.17 14.50 0.46
CA GLN A 227 -12.00 14.99 -0.65
C GLN A 227 -12.27 13.91 -1.71
N GLU A 228 -11.31 12.99 -1.92
CA GLU A 228 -11.55 11.82 -2.78
C GLU A 228 -12.65 10.91 -2.24
N GLY A 229 -12.79 10.88 -0.91
CA GLY A 229 -13.83 10.13 -0.23
C GLY A 229 -13.46 8.68 0.10
N PRO A 230 -14.38 7.96 0.76
CA PRO A 230 -14.14 6.61 1.25
C PRO A 230 -13.74 5.63 0.14
N GLY A 231 -12.83 4.71 0.47
CA GLY A 231 -12.39 3.69 -0.47
C GLY A 231 -11.07 3.04 -0.09
N LEU A 232 -10.70 2.01 -0.85
CA LEU A 232 -9.40 1.37 -0.77
C LEU A 232 -8.55 1.83 -1.94
N TYR A 233 -7.48 2.53 -1.63
CA TYR A 233 -6.51 3.02 -2.59
C TYR A 233 -5.23 2.20 -2.49
N VAL A 234 -4.51 2.05 -3.60
CA VAL A 234 -3.09 1.67 -3.55
C VAL A 234 -2.29 2.97 -3.49
N VAL A 235 -1.41 3.11 -2.51
CA VAL A 235 -0.52 4.28 -2.35
C VAL A 235 0.93 3.87 -2.52
N GLY A 236 1.60 4.54 -3.45
CA GLY A 236 3.00 4.41 -3.77
C GLY A 236 3.76 5.62 -3.23
N LEU A 237 4.86 5.34 -2.56
CA LEU A 237 5.76 6.31 -1.92
C LEU A 237 7.11 6.28 -2.65
N ASP A 238 8.06 7.10 -2.19
CA ASP A 238 9.41 7.18 -2.78
C ASP A 238 10.05 5.80 -2.90
N ASN A 239 9.97 5.00 -1.82
CA ASN A 239 10.61 3.68 -1.72
C ASN A 239 9.69 2.63 -1.09
N HIS A 240 8.37 2.84 -1.16
CA HIS A 240 7.41 1.98 -0.48
C HIS A 240 6.08 1.91 -1.20
N ILE A 241 5.27 0.90 -0.86
CA ILE A 241 3.90 0.76 -1.35
C ILE A 241 3.03 0.11 -0.27
N GLY A 242 1.74 0.44 -0.28
CA GLY A 242 0.74 -0.22 0.54
C GLY A 242 -0.67 0.17 0.11
N PHE A 243 -1.64 -0.15 0.94
CA PHE A 243 -3.01 0.32 0.78
C PHE A 243 -3.25 1.53 1.67
N LEU A 244 -4.00 2.49 1.16
CA LEU A 244 -4.56 3.58 1.95
C LEU A 244 -6.07 3.36 2.02
N LEU A 245 -6.55 3.01 3.21
CA LEU A 245 -7.99 2.87 3.48
C LEU A 245 -8.51 4.21 3.96
N VAL A 246 -9.40 4.82 3.19
CA VAL A 246 -10.10 6.05 3.55
C VAL A 246 -11.51 5.68 4.00
N GLU A 247 -11.88 6.11 5.19
CA GLU A 247 -13.21 6.00 5.79
C GLU A 247 -13.69 7.43 6.16
N ASP A 248 -14.97 7.60 6.47
CA ASP A 248 -15.58 8.94 6.67
C ASP A 248 -14.80 9.84 7.65
N LYS A 249 -14.27 9.25 8.73
CA LYS A 249 -13.58 9.99 9.80
C LYS A 249 -12.11 9.59 9.97
N LYS A 250 -11.70 8.46 9.39
CA LYS A 250 -10.41 7.83 9.66
C LYS A 250 -9.72 7.43 8.39
N MET A 251 -8.40 7.39 8.44
CA MET A 251 -7.59 6.97 7.33
C MET A 251 -6.46 6.11 7.85
N TYR A 252 -6.26 4.97 7.20
CA TYR A 252 -5.30 3.98 7.64
C TYR A 252 -4.32 3.63 6.53
N PHE A 253 -3.03 3.57 6.88
CA PHE A 253 -2.02 3.00 6.01
C PHE A 253 -1.83 1.54 6.37
N ILE A 254 -2.06 0.67 5.40
CA ILE A 254 -1.93 -0.78 5.54
C ILE A 254 -0.79 -1.25 4.65
N HIS A 255 0.28 -1.71 5.25
CA HIS A 255 1.52 -1.99 4.53
C HIS A 255 2.36 -3.04 5.25
N SER A 256 3.23 -3.72 4.51
CA SER A 256 4.33 -4.49 5.12
C SER A 256 5.45 -3.51 5.48
N SER A 257 5.53 -3.14 6.76
CA SER A 257 6.38 -2.07 7.25
C SER A 257 7.83 -2.52 7.44
N TYR A 258 8.74 -1.86 6.73
CA TYR A 258 10.18 -1.99 6.95
C TYR A 258 10.66 -1.20 8.17
N PHE A 259 9.89 -0.19 8.59
CA PHE A 259 10.21 0.61 9.77
C PHE A 259 10.08 -0.23 11.01
N GLN A 260 11.17 -0.30 11.79
CA GLN A 260 11.29 -1.15 12.98
C GLN A 260 10.97 -2.64 12.71
N ARG A 261 10.99 -3.08 11.45
CA ARG A 261 10.66 -4.46 11.02
C ARG A 261 9.33 -4.98 11.58
N ARG A 262 8.34 -4.09 11.74
CA ARG A 262 7.03 -4.44 12.34
C ARG A 262 6.22 -5.44 11.53
N GLY A 263 6.57 -5.67 10.25
CA GLY A 263 5.80 -6.57 9.39
C GLY A 263 4.54 -5.89 8.87
N VAL A 264 3.56 -6.68 8.46
CA VAL A 264 2.27 -6.14 7.98
C VAL A 264 1.50 -5.53 9.14
N VAL A 265 1.15 -4.26 9.00
CA VAL A 265 0.43 -3.47 10.00
C VAL A 265 -0.66 -2.62 9.34
N LYS A 266 -1.68 -2.27 10.14
CA LYS A 266 -2.63 -1.18 9.87
C LYS A 266 -2.41 -0.10 10.93
N GLU A 267 -1.92 1.05 10.50
CA GLU A 267 -1.64 2.20 11.35
C GLU A 267 -2.43 3.44 10.88
N GLU A 268 -2.70 4.39 11.76
CA GLU A 268 -3.33 5.65 11.36
C GLU A 268 -2.42 6.36 10.34
N ALA A 269 -3.01 6.80 9.23
CA ALA A 269 -2.27 7.35 8.10
C ALA A 269 -1.47 8.60 8.51
N GLU A 270 -2.04 9.44 9.37
CA GLU A 270 -1.40 10.67 9.84
C GLU A 270 -0.26 10.44 10.83
N SER A 271 -0.21 9.28 11.48
CA SER A 271 0.91 8.88 12.35
C SER A 271 1.96 8.04 11.64
N SER A 272 1.68 7.58 10.42
CA SER A 272 2.61 6.73 9.67
C SER A 272 3.85 7.51 9.24
N TYR A 273 5.00 7.16 9.81
CA TYR A 273 6.27 7.80 9.44
C TYR A 273 6.57 7.66 7.94
N ALA A 274 6.34 6.46 7.38
CA ALA A 274 6.54 6.18 5.97
C ALA A 274 5.73 7.13 5.08
N LEU A 275 4.43 7.23 5.37
CA LEU A 275 3.50 8.02 4.58
C LEU A 275 3.72 9.52 4.78
N VAL A 276 3.99 9.97 6.00
CA VAL A 276 4.21 11.39 6.33
C VAL A 276 5.53 11.92 5.78
N LYS A 277 6.60 11.12 5.79
CA LYS A 277 7.92 11.56 5.33
C LYS A 277 8.18 11.43 3.83
N SER A 278 7.30 10.74 3.11
CA SER A 278 7.43 10.60 1.64
C SER A 278 7.36 11.96 0.94
N GLY A 279 8.35 12.28 0.11
CA GLY A 279 8.35 13.46 -0.75
C GLY A 279 7.44 13.29 -1.97
N TYR A 280 7.31 12.06 -2.46
CA TYR A 280 6.42 11.70 -3.56
C TYR A 280 5.34 10.72 -3.11
N ARG A 281 4.08 10.97 -3.51
CA ARG A 281 2.95 10.07 -3.26
C ARG A 281 2.14 9.91 -4.53
N VAL A 282 1.91 8.68 -4.93
CA VAL A 282 1.00 8.32 -6.02
C VAL A 282 -0.11 7.48 -5.44
N VAL A 283 -1.35 7.81 -5.75
CA VAL A 283 -2.52 7.03 -5.32
C VAL A 283 -3.30 6.55 -6.53
N GLY A 284 -3.76 5.31 -6.47
CA GLY A 284 -4.74 4.75 -7.39
C GLY A 284 -5.99 4.34 -6.63
N ASN A 285 -7.17 4.86 -6.99
CA ASN A 285 -8.42 4.41 -6.39
C ASN A 285 -8.77 3.01 -6.94
N LEU A 286 -8.36 1.97 -6.21
CA LEU A 286 -8.42 0.60 -6.69
C LEU A 286 -9.87 0.14 -6.88
N LEU A 287 -10.69 0.31 -5.84
CA LEU A 287 -12.06 -0.19 -5.85
C LEU A 287 -13.09 0.84 -6.32
N GLY A 288 -12.68 2.11 -6.47
CA GLY A 288 -13.48 3.16 -7.10
C GLY A 288 -13.30 3.28 -8.60
N ASP A 289 -12.42 2.49 -9.22
CA ASP A 289 -12.31 2.37 -10.68
C ASP A 289 -13.22 1.23 -11.19
N PRO A 290 -14.35 1.53 -11.87
CA PRO A 290 -15.26 0.52 -12.40
C PRO A 290 -14.58 -0.41 -13.42
N GLY A 291 -13.52 0.05 -14.09
CA GLY A 291 -12.70 -0.75 -14.99
C GLY A 291 -11.95 -1.86 -14.25
N VAL A 292 -11.45 -1.59 -13.05
CA VAL A 292 -10.80 -2.60 -12.18
C VAL A 292 -11.81 -3.64 -11.73
N ILE A 293 -12.99 -3.21 -11.28
CA ILE A 293 -14.05 -4.12 -10.82
C ILE A 293 -14.54 -4.99 -11.99
N LYS A 294 -14.71 -4.40 -13.16
CA LYS A 294 -15.09 -5.10 -14.38
C LYS A 294 -14.05 -6.16 -14.76
N LYS A 295 -12.75 -5.82 -14.74
CA LYS A 295 -11.66 -6.79 -14.96
C LYS A 295 -11.68 -7.92 -13.95
N TRP A 296 -11.92 -7.62 -12.67
CA TRP A 296 -12.07 -8.64 -11.64
C TRP A 296 -13.21 -9.60 -11.94
N LEU A 297 -14.41 -9.09 -12.24
CA LEU A 297 -15.56 -9.92 -12.62
C LEU A 297 -15.22 -10.81 -13.81
N GLN A 298 -14.66 -10.23 -14.87
CA GLN A 298 -14.36 -10.95 -16.11
C GLN A 298 -13.09 -11.83 -16.02
N ASN A 299 -12.41 -11.84 -14.87
CA ASN A 299 -11.12 -12.51 -14.67
C ASN A 299 -10.07 -12.09 -15.72
N GLU A 300 -10.12 -10.84 -16.15
CA GLU A 300 -9.16 -10.26 -17.08
C GLU A 300 -7.84 -9.95 -16.37
N LYS A 301 -6.72 -10.19 -17.06
CA LYS A 301 -5.38 -9.90 -16.54
C LYS A 301 -5.21 -8.40 -16.28
N MET A 302 -4.71 -8.05 -15.10
CA MET A 302 -4.26 -6.70 -14.74
C MET A 302 -2.78 -6.54 -15.05
N GLY A 303 -2.40 -5.32 -15.41
CA GLY A 303 -1.06 -5.03 -15.92
C GLY A 303 -0.82 -5.54 -17.35
N LYS A 304 0.39 -5.25 -17.83
CA LYS A 304 0.86 -5.70 -19.15
C LYS A 304 1.17 -7.21 -19.14
#